data_AF-A0A1M6T4U9-F1
#
_entry.id   AF-A0A1M6T4U9-F1
#
_cell.length_a   1.000
_cell.length_b   1.000
_cell.length_c   1.000
_cell.angle_alpha   90.00
_cell.angle_beta   90.00
_cell.angle_gamma   90.00
#
_symmetry.space_group_name_H-M   'P 1'
#
loop_
_entity.id
_entity.type
_entity.pdbx_description
1 polymer ?
#
loop_
_entity_poly.entity_id
_entity_poly.type
_entity_poly.pdbx_seq_one_letter_code
_entity_poly.pdbx_strand_id
1 'polypeptide(L)' 'METREAARLGRDVGTVGLGCWQLGGDWGRVDDADALAVLHAALTPV' A
#
# COMPACT_ATOMS: atom_id res chain seq x y z
N MET A 1 3.28 -13.32 -5.20
CA MET A 1 3.95 -12.02 -4.98
C MET A 1 5.45 -12.24 -4.97
N GLU A 2 6.23 -11.43 -5.69
CA GLU A 2 7.70 -11.44 -5.55
C GLU A 2 8.13 -10.51 -4.42
N THR A 3 9.17 -10.90 -3.69
CA THR A 3 9.75 -10.10 -2.60
C THR A 3 11.25 -9.93 -2.79
N ARG A 4 11.81 -8.84 -2.23
CA ARG A 4 13.25 -8.60 -2.17
C ARG A 4 13.63 -8.06 -0.80
N GLU A 5 14.83 -8.38 -0.35
CA GLU A 5 15.36 -7.86 0.90
C GLU A 5 15.61 -6.35 0.79
N ALA A 6 14.91 -5.57 1.60
CA ALA A 6 15.24 -4.18 1.84
C ALA A 6 16.42 -4.12 2.83
N ALA A 7 17.66 -4.13 2.31
CA ALA A 7 18.89 -4.26 3.10
C ALA A 7 19.01 -3.28 4.29
N ARG A 8 18.49 -2.05 4.18
CA ARG A 8 18.50 -1.08 5.29
C ARG A 8 17.51 -1.42 6.42
N LEU A 9 16.47 -2.17 6.10
CA LEU A 9 15.43 -2.59 7.04
C LEU A 9 15.63 -4.02 7.54
N GLY A 10 16.45 -4.83 6.84
CA GLY A 10 16.64 -6.25 7.12
C GLY A 10 15.33 -7.04 7.00
N ARG A 11 14.47 -6.68 6.03
CA ARG A 11 13.15 -7.28 5.83
C ARG A 11 12.89 -7.53 4.36
N ASP A 12 12.25 -8.65 4.06
CA ASP A 12 11.67 -8.90 2.76
C ASP A 12 10.43 -8.01 2.56
N VAL A 13 10.44 -7.24 1.47
CA VAL A 13 9.32 -6.38 1.06
C VAL A 13 8.85 -6.78 -0.33
N GLY A 14 7.58 -6.56 -0.63
CA GLY A 14 7.05 -6.76 -1.98
C GLY A 14 7.81 -5.90 -3.00
N THR A 15 8.05 -6.44 -4.20
CA THR A 15 8.66 -5.67 -5.30
C THR A 15 7.74 -4.58 -5.85
N VAL A 16 6.44 -4.68 -5.54
CA VAL A 16 5.42 -3.67 -5.82
C VAL A 16 4.91 -3.09 -4.50
N GLY A 17 4.90 -1.76 -4.38
CA GLY A 17 4.36 -1.04 -3.22
C GLY A 17 3.08 -0.26 -3.56
N LEU A 18 2.24 -0.03 -2.55
CA LEU A 18 1.08 0.85 -2.67
C LEU A 18 1.48 2.31 -2.40
N GLY A 19 1.24 3.19 -3.38
CA GLY A 19 1.36 4.64 -3.17
C GLY A 19 0.12 5.18 -2.47
N CYS A 20 0.28 5.85 -1.33
CA CYS A 20 -0.83 6.37 -0.52
C CYS A 20 -1.05 7.89 -0.65
N TRP A 21 -0.47 8.54 -1.65
CA TRP A 21 -0.53 10.01 -1.85
C TRP A 21 -1.95 10.60 -1.98
N GLN A 22 -2.94 9.79 -2.34
CA GLN A 22 -4.34 10.20 -2.50
C GLN A 22 -5.16 9.97 -1.22
N LEU A 23 -4.65 9.17 -0.29
CA LEU A 23 -5.35 8.87 0.97
C LEU A 23 -5.14 10.05 1.93
N GLY A 24 -6.20 10.80 2.21
CA GLY A 24 -6.13 12.03 3.02
C GLY A 24 -5.46 13.21 2.31
N GLY A 25 -5.29 13.15 0.98
CA GLY A 25 -4.72 14.24 0.18
C GLY A 25 -5.76 15.25 -0.32
N ASP A 26 -5.29 16.36 -0.88
CA ASP A 26 -6.14 17.47 -1.34
C ASP A 26 -6.60 17.37 -2.81
N TRP A 27 -6.36 16.23 -3.47
CA TRP A 27 -6.70 16.00 -4.89
C TRP A 27 -8.14 15.55 -5.13
N GLY A 28 -8.95 15.54 -4.08
CA GLY A 28 -10.33 15.05 -4.08
C GLY A 28 -10.63 14.37 -2.75
N ARG A 29 -11.92 14.18 -2.45
CA ARG A 29 -12.31 13.43 -1.25
C ARG A 29 -12.32 11.94 -1.56
N VAL A 30 -11.50 11.18 -0.84
CA VAL A 30 -11.60 9.73 -0.70
C VAL A 30 -12.32 9.45 0.61
N ASP A 31 -13.37 8.64 0.59
CA ASP A 31 -14.03 8.21 1.82
C ASP A 31 -13.12 7.28 2.63
N ASP A 32 -13.18 7.35 3.95
CA ASP A 32 -12.38 6.51 4.84
C ASP A 32 -12.62 5.02 4.57
N ALA A 33 -13.85 4.63 4.21
CA ALA A 33 -14.18 3.25 3.87
C ALA A 33 -13.45 2.79 2.60
N ASP A 34 -13.39 3.63 1.57
CA ASP A 34 -12.70 3.33 0.32
C ASP A 34 -11.18 3.28 0.53
N ALA A 35 -10.63 4.20 1.33
CA ALA A 35 -9.22 4.21 1.70
C ALA A 35 -8.83 2.89 2.39
N LEU A 36 -9.62 2.44 3.37
CA LEU A 36 -9.39 1.18 4.06
C LEU A 36 -9.55 -0.03 3.15
N ALA A 37 -10.53 -0.02 2.24
CA ALA A 37 -10.72 -1.09 1.26
C ALA A 37 -9.50 -1.25 0.34
N VAL A 38 -8.89 -0.14 -0.12
CA VAL A 38 -7.65 -0.16 -0.91
C VAL A 38 -6.49 -0.75 -0.12
N LEU A 39 -6.32 -0.36 1.15
CA LEU A 39 -5.27 -0.90 2.01
C LEU A 39 -5.44 -2.42 2.21
N HIS A 40 -6.67 -2.89 2.47
CA HIS A 40 -6.94 -4.32 2.60
C HIS A 40 -6.70 -5.08 1.30
N ALA A 41 -7.10 -4.53 0.16
CA ALA A 41 -6.86 -5.14 -1.15
C ALA A 41 -5.36 -5.28 -1.44
N ALA A 42 -4.54 -4.31 -1.05
CA ALA A 42 -3.09 -4.37 -1.23
C ALA A 42 -2.38 -5.41 -0.34
N LEU A 43 -2.97 -5.74 0.82
CA LEU A 43 -2.41 -6.71 1.77
C LEU A 43 -2.92 -8.14 1.55
N THR A 44 -4.10 -8.29 0.95
CA THR A 44 -4.73 -9.60 0.75
C THR A 44 -4.11 -10.29 -0.47
N PRO A 45 -3.58 -11.52 -0.34
CA PRO A 45 -3.12 -12.28 -1.50
C PRO A 45 -4.32 -12.63 -2.39
N VAL A 46 -4.21 -12.34 -3.69
CA VAL A 46 -5.08 -12.92 -4.74
C VAL A 46 -4.49 -14.21 -5.29
#